data_AF-A0A9P9R8U4-F1
#
_entry.id   AF-A0A9P9R8U4-F1
#
_cell.length_a   1.000
_cell.length_b   1.000
_cell.length_c   1.000
_cell.angle_alpha   90.00
_cell.angle_beta   90.00
_cell.angle_gamma   90.00
#
_symmetry.space_group_name_H-M   'P 1'
#
loop_
_entity.id
_entity.type
_entity.pdbx_description
1 polymer ?
#
loop_
_entity_poly.entity_id
_entity_poly.type
_entity_poly.pdbx_seq_one_letter_code
_entity_poly.pdbx_strand_id
1 'polypeptide(L)'
;MMQSNNTGELLLHRFDASVKMVDIKREQSDPDPCSLSMEEFEDKINICDDVYMARYRVLSVLTNYERMRPNMPKTIQLMVTDFLKHEKWVDSPSSPSQSRLFKNLIGRGRRKVLNFSMWLVVAAIWPRNKRVLEVAGDMSTLWGQRFPKTRPFFPAGIPEDEAHIKYEGNVAREEECPVSDADNKNSKDKNKTNKEDNGDGNEDHRSKRKSDSSDIFNKATKKQKIDRTTVSSNNGIPEPSSLQKALGVENAEQERLVHLRKTMKEKDEVIKQEDAQIASMYTRTQYTFKEFMESFNVADSFIEKVAEEKNSRDKEIRKLSDRNRTIEAKLKDASCKEHERQAYIQQLEDQIKEMQKPRQSKPSYLAMMISSFENSHDTTMDEIKVELKAGREAVATLTEKFSKLEERLDKCN
;
A
#
# COMPACT_ATOMS: atom_id res chain seq x y z
N MET A 1 -58.81 -8.79 -36.62
CA MET A 1 -59.57 -7.53 -36.47
C MET A 1 -59.99 -7.39 -35.02
N MET A 2 -59.40 -6.46 -34.30
CA MET A 2 -59.93 -5.69 -33.16
C MET A 2 -58.76 -4.86 -32.61
N GLN A 3 -59.08 -3.64 -32.22
CA GLN A 3 -58.27 -2.45 -32.36
C GLN A 3 -57.34 -2.17 -31.18
N SER A 4 -56.29 -1.41 -31.50
CA SER A 4 -55.46 -0.62 -30.60
C SER A 4 -56.28 0.45 -29.88
N ASN A 5 -55.88 0.78 -28.65
CA ASN A 5 -55.60 2.12 -28.13
C ASN A 5 -55.71 2.09 -26.60
N ASN A 6 -54.59 2.26 -25.91
CA ASN A 6 -54.61 2.94 -24.62
C ASN A 6 -53.25 3.61 -24.37
N THR A 7 -53.28 4.92 -24.55
CA THR A 7 -52.28 5.92 -24.19
C THR A 7 -52.13 5.97 -22.68
N GLY A 8 -51.00 5.51 -22.17
CA GLY A 8 -50.57 5.72 -20.79
C GLY A 8 -49.75 7.01 -20.70
N GLU A 9 -50.40 8.10 -20.32
CA GLU A 9 -49.75 9.31 -19.81
C GLU A 9 -49.06 8.99 -18.47
N LEU A 10 -47.73 8.92 -18.48
CA LEU A 10 -46.93 8.89 -17.26
C LEU A 10 -46.63 10.33 -16.82
N LEU A 11 -47.38 10.77 -15.82
CA LEU A 11 -47.15 11.98 -15.04
C LEU A 11 -45.75 11.98 -14.43
N LEU A 12 -44.88 12.82 -14.99
CA LEU A 12 -43.55 13.13 -14.50
C LEU A 12 -43.66 14.03 -13.25
N HIS A 13 -43.85 13.43 -12.07
CA HIS A 13 -43.75 14.15 -10.80
C HIS A 13 -42.28 14.51 -10.52
N ARG A 14 -41.99 15.79 -10.73
CA ARG A 14 -40.77 16.51 -10.38
C ARG A 14 -40.62 16.54 -8.85
N PHE A 15 -39.81 15.63 -8.30
CA PHE A 15 -39.33 15.70 -6.92
C PHE A 15 -38.14 16.65 -6.84
N ASP A 16 -38.40 17.95 -6.63
CA ASP A 16 -37.40 18.89 -6.13
C ASP A 16 -37.25 18.68 -4.62
N ALA A 17 -36.53 17.62 -4.24
CA ALA A 17 -36.06 17.42 -2.88
C ALA A 17 -34.68 18.08 -2.74
N SER A 18 -34.66 19.36 -2.36
CA SER A 18 -33.46 20.00 -1.81
C SER A 18 -33.09 19.33 -0.48
N VAL A 19 -32.29 18.27 -0.57
CA VAL A 19 -31.58 17.69 0.57
C VAL A 19 -30.63 18.76 1.09
N LYS A 20 -31.03 19.43 2.18
CA LYS A 20 -30.11 20.22 3.00
C LYS A 20 -29.05 19.26 3.52
N MET A 21 -27.86 19.27 2.91
CA MET A 21 -26.68 18.66 3.49
C MET A 21 -26.43 19.37 4.83
N VAL A 22 -26.86 18.71 5.90
CA VAL A 22 -26.42 19.02 7.25
C VAL A 22 -24.93 18.70 7.25
N ASP A 23 -24.10 19.74 7.33
CA ASP A 23 -22.69 19.63 7.68
C ASP A 23 -22.60 18.96 9.05
N ILE A 24 -22.57 17.63 9.04
CA ILE A 24 -22.15 16.84 10.18
C ILE A 24 -20.67 17.19 10.33
N LYS A 25 -20.39 18.11 11.25
CA LYS A 25 -19.05 18.35 11.77
C LYS A 25 -18.51 16.99 12.19
N ARG A 26 -17.70 16.38 11.31
CA ARG A 26 -16.87 15.23 11.61
C ARG A 26 -16.03 15.68 12.79
N GLU A 27 -16.40 15.24 14.00
CA GLU A 27 -15.49 15.27 15.13
C GLU A 27 -14.21 14.64 14.60
N GLN A 28 -13.14 15.43 14.56
CA GLN A 28 -11.79 14.95 14.31
C GLN A 28 -11.44 14.07 15.51
N SER A 29 -11.92 12.82 15.48
CA SER A 29 -11.44 11.77 16.34
C SER A 29 -9.95 11.67 16.07
N ASP A 30 -9.14 11.93 17.09
CA ASP A 30 -7.69 11.77 17.02
C ASP A 30 -7.38 10.41 16.37
N PRO A 31 -6.68 10.38 15.23
CA PRO A 31 -6.40 9.14 14.53
C PRO A 31 -5.62 8.23 15.47
N ASP A 32 -6.12 7.01 15.66
CA ASP A 32 -5.46 6.01 16.51
C ASP A 32 -3.99 5.87 16.09
N PRO A 33 -3.02 6.16 16.98
CA PRO A 33 -1.60 6.20 16.64
C PRO A 33 -1.06 4.83 16.17
N CYS A 34 -1.80 3.75 16.43
CA CYS A 34 -1.46 2.40 15.97
C CYS A 34 -2.09 2.01 14.62
N SER A 35 -2.90 2.88 14.01
CA SER A 35 -3.49 2.64 12.70
C SER A 35 -2.49 3.07 11.63
N LEU A 36 -2.20 2.16 10.70
CA LEU A 36 -1.31 2.41 9.57
C LEU A 36 -2.11 2.48 8.28
N SER A 37 -1.79 3.45 7.42
CA SER A 37 -2.45 3.60 6.11
C SER A 37 -1.48 3.38 4.95
N MET A 38 -2.02 3.08 3.76
CA MET A 38 -1.19 3.00 2.55
C MET A 38 -0.48 4.31 2.22
N GLU A 39 -1.08 5.45 2.57
CA GLU A 39 -0.57 6.80 2.29
C GLU A 39 0.75 7.05 3.03
N GLU A 40 0.90 6.53 4.25
CA GLU A 40 2.13 6.66 5.04
C GLU A 40 3.36 5.99 4.39
N PHE A 41 3.14 5.11 3.41
CA PHE A 41 4.20 4.39 2.69
C PHE A 41 4.37 4.86 1.25
N GLU A 42 3.62 5.86 0.79
CA GLU A 42 3.57 6.26 -0.61
C GLU A 42 4.95 6.71 -1.14
N ASP A 43 5.68 7.50 -0.35
CA ASP A 43 7.04 7.93 -0.70
C ASP A 43 7.99 6.75 -0.86
N LYS A 44 7.94 5.77 0.05
CA LYS A 44 8.79 4.56 0.00
C LYS A 44 8.44 3.68 -1.19
N ILE A 45 7.15 3.58 -1.52
CA ILE A 45 6.64 2.82 -2.66
C ILE A 45 7.13 3.44 -3.97
N ASN A 46 7.08 4.77 -4.09
CA ASN A 46 7.42 5.49 -5.31
C ASN A 46 8.93 5.48 -5.63
N ILE A 47 9.78 5.21 -4.63
CA ILE A 47 11.24 5.07 -4.81
C ILE A 47 11.63 3.67 -5.33
N CYS A 48 10.76 2.67 -5.22
CA CYS A 48 11.05 1.30 -5.64
C CYS A 48 11.01 1.13 -7.17
N ASP A 49 11.94 0.33 -7.72
CA ASP A 49 11.97 -0.02 -9.14
C ASP A 49 10.67 -0.70 -9.62
N ASP A 50 10.08 -1.55 -8.77
CA ASP A 50 8.80 -2.22 -9.00
C ASP A 50 7.73 -1.68 -8.03
N VAL A 51 7.17 -0.54 -8.41
CA VAL A 51 6.10 0.16 -7.65
C VAL A 51 4.89 -0.75 -7.39
N TYR A 52 4.54 -1.61 -8.36
CA TYR A 52 3.39 -2.51 -8.21
C TYR A 52 3.63 -3.57 -7.14
N MET A 53 4.79 -4.23 -7.17
CA MET A 53 5.17 -5.20 -6.14
C MET A 53 5.35 -4.54 -4.77
N ALA A 54 5.92 -3.34 -4.70
CA ALA A 54 6.03 -2.57 -3.47
C ALA A 54 4.64 -2.31 -2.85
N ARG A 55 3.67 -1.83 -3.65
CA ARG A 55 2.28 -1.64 -3.20
C ARG A 55 1.65 -2.93 -2.69
N TYR A 56 1.81 -4.04 -3.41
CA TYR A 56 1.27 -5.34 -3.00
C TYR A 56 1.86 -5.81 -1.66
N ARG A 57 3.16 -5.63 -1.45
CA ARG A 57 3.83 -5.99 -0.19
C ARG A 57 3.34 -5.16 0.98
N VAL A 58 3.24 -3.85 0.80
CA VAL A 58 2.71 -2.95 1.83
C VAL A 58 1.28 -3.36 2.19
N LEU A 59 0.43 -3.56 1.20
CA LEU A 59 -0.94 -4.01 1.41
C LEU A 59 -1.00 -5.33 2.17
N SER A 60 -0.15 -6.30 1.81
CA SER A 60 -0.08 -7.60 2.50
C SER A 60 0.32 -7.44 3.97
N VAL A 61 1.36 -6.64 4.26
CA VAL A 61 1.81 -6.41 5.64
C VAL A 61 0.74 -5.69 6.46
N LEU A 62 0.16 -4.61 5.94
CA LEU A 62 -0.91 -3.85 6.62
C LEU A 62 -2.14 -4.71 6.88
N THR A 63 -2.57 -5.51 5.91
CA THR A 63 -3.73 -6.42 6.07
C THR A 63 -3.50 -7.43 7.18
N ASN A 64 -2.29 -7.99 7.29
CA ASN A 64 -1.97 -8.94 8.36
C ASN A 64 -1.83 -8.25 9.71
N TYR A 65 -1.22 -7.06 9.76
CA TYR A 65 -1.11 -6.26 10.97
C TYR A 65 -2.50 -5.92 11.52
N GLU A 66 -3.39 -5.33 10.71
CA GLU A 66 -4.75 -4.96 11.12
C GLU A 66 -5.57 -6.16 11.61
N ARG A 67 -5.37 -7.34 11.01
CA ARG A 67 -6.03 -8.57 11.47
C ARG A 67 -5.57 -9.03 12.85
N MET A 68 -4.30 -8.82 13.19
CA MET A 68 -3.71 -9.26 14.45
C MET A 68 -3.79 -8.20 15.55
N ARG A 69 -3.83 -6.91 15.17
CA ARG A 69 -3.81 -5.75 16.05
C ARG A 69 -4.79 -5.84 17.23
N PRO A 70 -6.05 -6.29 17.07
CA PRO A 70 -6.98 -6.41 18.20
C PRO A 70 -6.54 -7.36 19.31
N ASN A 71 -5.65 -8.33 19.00
CA ASN A 71 -5.15 -9.30 19.96
C ASN A 71 -3.80 -8.87 20.59
N MET A 72 -3.20 -7.78 20.13
CA MET A 72 -1.93 -7.28 20.64
C MET A 72 -2.13 -6.30 21.81
N PRO A 73 -1.34 -6.39 22.89
CA PRO A 73 -1.25 -5.31 23.88
C PRO A 73 -0.86 -3.98 23.23
N LYS A 74 -1.32 -2.84 23.78
CA LYS A 74 -1.14 -1.52 23.15
C LYS A 74 0.34 -1.15 23.00
N THR A 75 1.19 -1.52 23.96
CA THR A 75 2.64 -1.31 23.86
C THR A 75 3.25 -2.04 22.67
N ILE A 76 2.84 -3.30 22.44
CA ILE A 76 3.31 -4.09 21.29
C ILE A 76 2.79 -3.49 19.98
N GLN A 77 1.53 -3.03 19.93
CA GLN A 77 1.00 -2.35 18.74
C GLN A 77 1.85 -1.12 18.38
N LEU A 78 2.22 -0.30 19.37
CA LEU A 78 3.09 0.87 19.17
C LEU A 78 4.47 0.46 18.66
N MET A 79 5.09 -0.58 19.24
CA MET A 79 6.39 -1.08 18.78
C MET A 79 6.35 -1.62 17.34
N VAL A 80 5.30 -2.36 16.98
CA VAL A 80 5.11 -2.86 15.61
C VAL A 80 4.88 -1.70 14.65
N THR A 81 4.04 -0.73 15.03
CA THR A 81 3.76 0.46 14.23
C THR A 81 5.02 1.26 13.97
N ASP A 82 5.78 1.54 15.04
CA ASP A 82 7.05 2.27 14.97
C ASP A 82 8.06 1.55 14.07
N PHE A 83 8.20 0.23 14.25
CA PHE A 83 9.05 -0.60 13.39
C PHE A 83 8.63 -0.50 11.92
N LEU A 84 7.35 -0.65 11.61
CA LEU A 84 6.85 -0.60 10.23
C LEU A 84 7.11 0.77 9.58
N LYS A 85 6.95 1.86 10.34
CA LYS A 85 7.20 3.23 9.86
C LYS A 85 8.66 3.52 9.59
N HIS A 86 9.59 2.98 10.38
CA HIS A 86 11.00 3.36 10.28
C HIS A 86 11.87 2.34 9.52
N GLU A 87 11.50 1.06 9.55
CA GLU A 87 12.30 0.02 8.94
C GLU A 87 12.25 0.04 7.40
N LYS A 88 13.37 -0.30 6.76
CA LYS A 88 13.49 -0.45 5.30
C LYS A 88 13.08 -1.87 4.88
N TRP A 89 11.80 -2.03 4.53
CA TRP A 89 11.26 -3.31 4.11
C TRP A 89 10.38 -3.26 2.86
N VAL A 90 9.90 -2.08 2.46
CA VAL A 90 9.02 -1.89 1.28
C VAL A 90 9.73 -2.34 0.00
N ASP A 91 11.02 -2.00 -0.10
CA ASP A 91 11.97 -2.34 -1.16
C ASP A 91 12.59 -3.73 -1.00
N SER A 92 11.98 -4.61 -0.20
CA SER A 92 12.49 -5.97 0.01
C SER A 92 12.76 -6.68 -1.32
N PRO A 93 13.79 -7.53 -1.43
CA PRO A 93 14.07 -8.26 -2.66
C PRO A 93 12.94 -9.24 -3.02
N SER A 94 12.98 -9.85 -4.21
CA SER A 94 11.97 -10.85 -4.59
C SER A 94 12.15 -12.17 -3.82
N SER A 95 13.36 -12.48 -3.37
CA SER A 95 13.65 -13.69 -2.59
C SER A 95 13.94 -13.36 -1.11
N PRO A 96 13.42 -14.17 -0.16
CA PRO A 96 13.68 -13.94 1.25
C PRO A 96 15.17 -14.08 1.60
N SER A 97 15.91 -14.96 0.91
CA SER A 97 17.34 -15.17 1.12
C SER A 97 18.20 -13.92 0.93
N GLN A 98 17.71 -12.92 0.18
CA GLN A 98 18.39 -11.66 -0.02
C GLN A 98 18.00 -10.62 1.03
N SER A 99 16.81 -10.76 1.64
CA SER A 99 16.26 -9.81 2.62
C SER A 99 17.09 -9.76 3.90
N ARG A 100 17.37 -8.54 4.37
CA ARG A 100 18.03 -8.28 5.66
C ARG A 100 17.20 -8.81 6.82
N LEU A 101 15.89 -8.54 6.80
CA LEU A 101 14.97 -8.99 7.85
C LEU A 101 14.95 -10.51 7.99
N PHE A 102 14.87 -11.20 6.85
CA PHE A 102 14.91 -12.66 6.85
C PHE A 102 16.26 -13.19 7.37
N LYS A 103 17.38 -12.58 6.95
CA LYS A 103 18.72 -12.95 7.44
C LYS A 103 18.86 -12.78 8.95
N ASN A 104 18.24 -11.75 9.53
CA ASN A 104 18.24 -11.52 10.97
C ASN A 104 17.44 -12.58 11.71
N LEU A 105 16.26 -12.95 11.18
CA LEU A 105 15.40 -14.00 11.76
C LEU A 105 16.08 -15.37 11.78
N ILE A 106 16.72 -15.77 10.66
CA ILE A 106 17.42 -17.06 10.60
C ILE A 106 18.75 -17.06 11.36
N GLY A 107 19.27 -15.88 11.68
CA GLY A 107 20.58 -15.67 12.30
C GLY A 107 21.76 -15.84 11.33
N ARG A 108 22.89 -15.19 11.65
CA ARG A 108 24.22 -15.56 11.13
C ARG A 108 24.98 -16.27 12.25
N GLY A 109 25.04 -17.60 12.21
CA GLY A 109 25.72 -18.40 13.23
C GLY A 109 24.83 -18.76 14.42
N ARG A 110 25.31 -18.57 15.66
CA ARG A 110 24.63 -19.03 16.89
C ARG A 110 23.55 -18.08 17.41
N ARG A 111 23.42 -16.86 16.87
CA ARG A 111 22.45 -15.85 17.34
C ARG A 111 21.36 -15.65 16.30
N LYS A 112 20.17 -16.19 16.59
CA LYS A 112 18.91 -15.90 15.89
C LYS A 112 18.20 -14.78 16.62
N VAL A 113 17.69 -13.78 15.90
CA VAL A 113 16.88 -12.71 16.49
C VAL A 113 15.45 -12.92 16.02
N LEU A 114 14.65 -13.61 16.83
CA LEU A 114 13.25 -13.95 16.52
C LEU A 114 12.32 -12.78 16.83
N ASN A 115 12.66 -11.60 16.32
CA ASN A 115 11.86 -10.38 16.52
C ASN A 115 10.51 -10.50 15.79
N PHE A 116 9.43 -10.19 16.52
CA PHE A 116 8.08 -10.37 16.00
C PHE A 116 7.75 -9.48 14.79
N SER A 117 8.19 -8.22 14.79
CA SER A 117 7.92 -7.29 13.69
C SER A 117 8.64 -7.68 12.41
N MET A 118 9.88 -8.19 12.53
CA MET A 118 10.58 -8.78 11.39
C MET A 118 9.84 -10.01 10.86
N TRP A 119 9.36 -10.88 11.76
CA TRP A 119 8.56 -12.06 11.40
C TRP A 119 7.29 -11.68 10.65
N LEU A 120 6.51 -10.70 11.15
CA LEU A 120 5.31 -10.18 10.50
C LEU A 120 5.59 -9.80 9.05
N VAL A 121 6.61 -8.98 8.81
CA VAL A 121 6.97 -8.53 7.47
C VAL A 121 7.36 -9.69 6.57
N VAL A 122 8.26 -10.56 7.04
CA VAL A 122 8.77 -11.70 6.26
C VAL A 122 7.66 -12.69 5.91
N ALA A 123 6.81 -13.03 6.87
CA ALA A 123 5.71 -13.97 6.68
C ALA A 123 4.60 -13.40 5.78
N ALA A 124 4.36 -12.08 5.82
CA ALA A 124 3.41 -11.43 4.94
C ALA A 124 3.90 -11.31 3.48
N ILE A 125 5.20 -11.09 3.27
CA ILE A 125 5.78 -10.95 1.92
C ILE A 125 6.01 -12.32 1.25
N TRP A 126 6.49 -13.32 1.99
CA TRP A 126 6.80 -14.65 1.44
C TRP A 126 6.09 -15.80 2.16
N PRO A 127 4.75 -15.81 2.22
CA PRO A 127 3.97 -16.77 3.03
C PRO A 127 4.14 -18.24 2.62
N ARG A 128 4.60 -18.51 1.39
CA ARG A 128 4.76 -19.86 0.83
C ARG A 128 6.21 -20.33 0.78
N ASN A 129 7.16 -19.54 1.24
CA ASN A 129 8.57 -19.93 1.17
C ASN A 129 8.90 -20.95 2.26
N LYS A 130 9.45 -22.11 1.86
CA LYS A 130 9.79 -23.22 2.79
C LYS A 130 10.59 -22.78 4.01
N ARG A 131 11.57 -21.87 3.85
CA ARG A 131 12.39 -21.41 4.98
C ARG A 131 11.65 -20.46 5.91
N VAL A 132 10.66 -19.71 5.40
CA VAL A 132 9.77 -18.90 6.24
C VAL A 132 8.88 -19.82 7.09
N LEU A 133 8.49 -20.99 6.57
CA LEU A 133 7.76 -22.00 7.35
C LEU A 133 8.60 -22.57 8.51
N GLU A 134 9.92 -22.70 8.32
CA GLU A 134 10.85 -23.14 9.37
C GLU A 134 10.94 -22.09 10.49
N VAL A 135 11.05 -20.80 10.13
CA VAL A 135 11.02 -19.70 11.09
C VAL A 135 9.70 -19.67 11.86
N ALA A 136 8.56 -20.02 11.23
CA ALA A 136 7.29 -20.15 11.93
C ALA A 136 7.34 -21.19 13.06
N GLY A 137 8.09 -22.29 12.85
CA GLY A 137 8.34 -23.30 13.87
C GLY A 137 9.17 -22.76 15.03
N ASP A 138 10.26 -22.05 14.73
CA ASP A 138 11.10 -21.39 15.74
C ASP A 138 10.30 -20.35 16.55
N MET A 139 9.49 -19.53 15.88
CA MET A 139 8.57 -18.59 16.54
C MET A 139 7.53 -19.32 17.38
N SER A 140 7.02 -20.48 16.93
CA SER A 140 6.07 -21.25 17.73
C SER A 140 6.68 -21.74 19.04
N THR A 141 7.93 -22.18 18.99
CA THR A 141 8.69 -22.58 20.18
C THR A 141 8.92 -21.40 21.13
N LEU A 142 9.34 -20.24 20.60
CA LEU A 142 9.57 -19.02 21.37
C LEU A 142 8.29 -18.56 22.08
N TRP A 143 7.16 -18.60 21.38
CA TRP A 143 5.89 -18.11 21.89
C TRP A 143 5.12 -19.14 22.72
N GLY A 144 5.53 -20.41 22.69
CA GLY A 144 4.81 -21.51 23.34
C GLY A 144 3.45 -21.81 22.69
N GLN A 145 3.21 -21.29 21.48
CA GLN A 145 1.95 -21.42 20.76
C GLN A 145 2.20 -21.70 19.29
N ARG A 146 1.36 -22.54 18.68
CA ARG A 146 1.54 -22.95 17.29
C ARG A 146 1.19 -21.81 16.34
N PHE A 147 2.19 -21.24 15.67
CA PHE A 147 1.96 -20.27 14.61
C PHE A 147 1.44 -20.97 13.34
N PRO A 148 0.47 -20.36 12.64
CA PRO A 148 0.03 -20.84 11.34
C PRO A 148 1.21 -20.83 10.37
N LYS A 149 1.37 -21.92 9.62
CA LYS A 149 2.46 -22.05 8.65
C LYS A 149 2.40 -20.96 7.56
N THR A 150 1.22 -20.50 7.20
CA THR A 150 1.01 -19.72 5.98
C THR A 150 0.88 -18.22 6.19
N ARG A 151 0.75 -17.73 7.43
CA ARG A 151 0.44 -16.32 7.71
C ARG A 151 1.03 -15.85 9.05
N PRO A 152 1.38 -14.55 9.16
CA PRO A 152 1.64 -13.93 10.45
C PRO A 152 0.48 -14.17 11.42
N PHE A 153 0.81 -14.34 12.69
CA PHE A 153 -0.15 -14.55 13.76
C PHE A 153 0.40 -13.99 15.07
N PHE A 154 -0.44 -13.26 15.80
CA PHE A 154 -0.16 -12.86 17.17
C PHE A 154 -1.09 -13.64 18.10
N PRO A 155 -0.57 -14.35 19.12
CA PRO A 155 -1.42 -15.13 19.99
C PRO A 155 -2.28 -14.29 20.92
N ALA A 156 -3.55 -14.67 21.05
CA ALA A 156 -4.47 -13.97 21.94
C ALA A 156 -4.22 -14.35 23.41
N GLY A 157 -4.51 -13.40 24.32
CA GLY A 157 -4.50 -13.63 25.77
C GLY A 157 -3.11 -13.70 26.42
N ILE A 158 -2.06 -13.25 25.74
CA ILE A 158 -0.72 -13.15 26.35
C ILE A 158 -0.64 -11.86 27.20
N PRO A 159 -0.21 -11.96 28.47
CA PRO A 159 0.05 -10.78 29.31
C PRO A 159 1.05 -9.83 28.66
N GLU A 160 0.90 -8.52 28.90
CA GLU A 160 1.73 -7.49 28.27
C GLU A 160 3.23 -7.67 28.55
N ASP A 161 3.60 -8.00 29.80
CA ASP A 161 4.99 -8.23 30.21
C ASP A 161 5.61 -9.42 29.47
N GLU A 162 4.87 -10.52 29.35
CA GLU A 162 5.31 -11.72 28.63
C GLU A 162 5.43 -11.46 27.12
N ALA A 163 4.46 -10.74 26.55
CA ALA A 163 4.47 -10.34 25.15
C ALA A 163 5.68 -9.46 24.85
N HIS A 164 6.06 -8.55 25.75
CA HIS A 164 7.22 -7.67 25.61
C HIS A 164 8.54 -8.46 25.61
N ILE A 165 8.70 -9.40 26.54
CA ILE A 165 9.90 -10.26 26.61
C ILE A 165 10.05 -11.09 25.32
N LYS A 166 8.94 -11.67 24.83
CA LYS A 166 8.94 -12.48 23.62
C LYS A 166 9.09 -11.65 22.34
N TYR A 167 8.63 -10.41 22.33
CA TYR A 167 8.64 -9.53 21.16
C TYR A 167 10.05 -9.28 20.62
N GLU A 168 11.01 -9.01 21.52
CA GLU A 168 12.39 -8.71 21.13
C GLU A 168 13.13 -9.94 20.57
N GLY A 169 12.61 -11.15 20.80
CA GLY A 169 13.28 -12.39 20.42
C GLY A 169 14.50 -12.70 21.28
N ASN A 170 14.67 -11.99 22.39
CA ASN A 170 15.73 -12.19 23.39
C ASN A 170 15.32 -13.27 24.40
N VAL A 171 14.95 -14.48 23.92
CA VAL A 171 14.92 -15.60 24.85
C VAL A 171 16.37 -15.96 25.11
N ALA A 172 16.83 -15.62 26.31
CA ALA A 172 17.99 -16.24 26.91
C ALA A 172 17.78 -17.73 26.69
N ARG A 173 18.56 -18.33 25.79
CA ARG A 173 18.70 -19.78 25.74
C ARG A 173 19.10 -20.09 27.18
N GLU A 174 18.19 -20.68 27.96
CA GLU A 174 18.58 -21.35 29.19
C GLU A 174 19.78 -22.16 28.77
N GLU A 175 20.94 -21.74 29.29
CA GLU A 175 22.20 -22.40 29.01
C GLU A 175 21.90 -23.86 29.30
N GLU A 176 21.97 -24.70 28.26
CA GLU A 176 21.97 -26.14 28.45
C GLU A 176 22.98 -26.37 29.56
N CYS A 177 22.47 -26.75 30.75
CA CYS A 177 23.30 -27.05 31.90
C CYS A 177 24.47 -27.86 31.36
N PRO A 178 25.74 -27.48 31.63
CA PRO A 178 26.83 -28.34 31.25
C PRO A 178 26.55 -29.66 31.95
N VAL A 179 26.20 -30.68 31.17
CA VAL A 179 26.15 -32.05 31.62
C VAL A 179 27.56 -32.30 32.13
N SER A 180 27.69 -32.29 33.44
CA SER A 180 28.92 -32.56 34.15
C SER A 180 29.21 -34.03 33.99
N ASP A 181 29.74 -34.40 32.83
CA ASP A 181 30.42 -35.67 32.63
C ASP A 181 31.89 -35.45 32.99
N ALA A 182 32.20 -35.92 34.18
CA ALA A 182 33.55 -36.18 34.63
C ALA A 182 34.30 -37.07 33.63
N ASP A 183 35.59 -36.78 33.50
CA ASP A 183 36.65 -37.70 33.10
C ASP A 183 36.53 -38.43 31.76
N ASN A 184 37.19 -37.88 30.73
CA ASN A 184 38.24 -38.70 30.12
C ASN A 184 39.38 -37.88 29.52
N LYS A 185 40.59 -38.26 29.91
CA LYS A 185 41.89 -37.74 29.46
C LYS A 185 42.23 -38.21 28.04
N ASN A 186 43.14 -37.48 27.43
CA ASN A 186 44.02 -37.84 26.29
C ASN A 186 43.34 -37.84 24.89
N SER A 187 43.90 -37.28 23.83
CA SER A 187 45.29 -36.86 23.54
C SER A 187 45.37 -35.99 22.26
N LYS A 188 46.49 -35.25 22.18
CA LYS A 188 47.28 -34.91 20.98
C LYS A 188 46.75 -33.86 19.98
N ASP A 189 47.38 -32.69 20.08
CA ASP A 189 48.23 -32.09 19.04
C ASP A 189 47.88 -32.32 17.57
N LYS A 190 47.54 -31.22 16.87
CA LYS A 190 48.40 -30.65 15.82
C LYS A 190 47.86 -29.32 15.27
N ASN A 191 48.58 -28.26 15.63
CA ASN A 191 49.15 -27.22 14.76
C ASN A 191 48.30 -26.39 13.76
N LYS A 192 48.62 -25.08 13.80
CA LYS A 192 48.76 -24.12 12.68
C LYS A 192 47.46 -23.53 12.10
N THR A 193 47.28 -22.23 11.89
CA THR A 193 48.18 -21.06 11.96
C THR A 193 47.31 -19.81 11.98
N ASN A 194 47.75 -18.77 12.70
CA ASN A 194 47.22 -17.40 12.61
C ASN A 194 47.40 -16.82 11.20
N LYS A 195 46.42 -16.02 10.75
CA LYS A 195 46.68 -14.77 10.02
C LYS A 195 45.43 -13.89 10.04
N GLU A 196 45.46 -12.86 10.87
CA GLU A 196 44.75 -11.61 10.60
C GLU A 196 45.47 -10.91 9.44
N ASP A 197 44.74 -10.36 8.47
CA ASP A 197 45.00 -8.99 8.03
C ASP A 197 43.82 -8.43 7.21
N ASN A 198 43.63 -7.12 7.35
CA ASN A 198 42.60 -6.30 6.75
C ASN A 198 42.85 -6.07 5.25
N GLY A 199 41.77 -5.82 4.48
CA GLY A 199 41.89 -5.50 3.06
C GLY A 199 40.59 -5.03 2.43
N ASP A 200 40.41 -3.72 2.47
CA ASP A 200 39.58 -2.87 1.61
C ASP A 200 39.91 -3.08 0.11
N GLY A 201 38.97 -2.82 -0.79
CA GLY A 201 39.24 -2.76 -2.24
C GLY A 201 38.25 -3.48 -3.15
N ASN A 202 37.24 -2.73 -3.58
CA ASN A 202 36.65 -2.65 -4.92
C ASN A 202 37.29 -3.53 -6.03
N GLU A 203 36.48 -4.31 -6.77
CA GLU A 203 36.43 -4.26 -8.25
C GLU A 203 35.44 -5.28 -8.87
N ASP A 204 34.81 -4.79 -9.94
CA ASP A 204 33.96 -5.46 -10.91
C ASP A 204 34.53 -6.77 -11.46
N HIS A 205 33.79 -7.87 -11.35
CA HIS A 205 33.87 -8.93 -12.37
C HIS A 205 32.51 -9.58 -12.67
N ARG A 206 31.95 -9.07 -13.76
CA ARG A 206 30.97 -9.69 -14.66
C ARG A 206 31.46 -11.05 -15.14
N SER A 207 31.04 -12.14 -14.50
CA SER A 207 31.19 -13.49 -15.06
C SER A 207 29.83 -14.14 -15.33
N LYS A 208 29.45 -14.18 -16.61
CA LYS A 208 28.49 -15.13 -17.16
C LYS A 208 28.96 -16.54 -16.85
N ARG A 209 28.25 -17.27 -16.00
CA ARG A 209 28.27 -18.74 -15.99
C ARG A 209 26.86 -19.25 -16.21
N LYS A 210 26.62 -19.71 -17.44
CA LYS A 210 25.59 -20.70 -17.74
C LYS A 210 26.00 -21.99 -17.03
N SER A 211 25.13 -22.53 -16.20
CA SER A 211 25.27 -23.90 -15.74
C SER A 211 23.88 -24.52 -15.76
N ASP A 212 23.66 -25.31 -16.81
CA ASP A 212 22.66 -26.36 -16.86
C ASP A 212 22.84 -27.27 -15.64
N SER A 213 21.76 -27.42 -14.88
CA SER A 213 21.67 -28.34 -13.74
C SER A 213 20.28 -28.94 -13.73
N SER A 214 19.93 -29.61 -14.82
CA SER A 214 18.80 -30.53 -14.90
C SER A 214 19.35 -31.96 -14.82
N ASP A 215 19.66 -32.45 -13.60
CA ASP A 215 19.78 -33.89 -13.32
C ASP A 215 20.07 -34.20 -11.84
N ILE A 216 19.10 -34.00 -10.92
CA ILE A 216 19.22 -34.51 -9.54
C ILE A 216 17.89 -35.06 -8.99
N PHE A 217 16.99 -35.61 -9.81
CA PHE A 217 15.81 -36.32 -9.29
C PHE A 217 15.50 -37.59 -10.08
N ASN A 218 16.28 -38.64 -9.81
CA ASN A 218 15.89 -40.03 -10.08
C ASN A 218 16.64 -40.99 -9.14
N LYS A 219 16.44 -40.88 -7.82
CA LYS A 219 16.89 -41.94 -6.89
C LYS A 219 16.27 -41.90 -5.49
N ALA A 220 14.96 -42.10 -5.35
CA ALA A 220 14.39 -42.47 -4.04
C ALA A 220 12.98 -43.10 -4.13
N THR A 221 12.84 -44.23 -4.81
CA THR A 221 11.71 -45.15 -4.55
C THR A 221 12.22 -46.57 -4.47
N LYS A 222 12.98 -46.88 -3.40
CA LYS A 222 13.28 -48.27 -3.05
C LYS A 222 12.20 -48.74 -2.06
N LYS A 223 11.17 -49.37 -2.63
CA LYS A 223 10.14 -50.11 -1.92
C LYS A 223 10.80 -51.17 -1.04
N GLN A 224 10.73 -51.01 0.28
CA GLN A 224 10.98 -52.10 1.22
C GLN A 224 9.71 -52.96 1.24
N LYS A 225 9.67 -53.99 0.39
CA LYS A 225 8.78 -55.14 0.59
C LYS A 225 9.36 -55.91 1.77
N ILE A 226 8.66 -55.88 2.89
CA ILE A 226 8.88 -56.84 3.98
C ILE A 226 8.11 -58.10 3.57
N ASP A 227 8.78 -58.99 2.85
CA ASP A 227 8.34 -60.37 2.69
C ASP A 227 8.43 -61.04 4.07
N ARG A 228 7.27 -61.36 4.63
CA ARG A 228 7.11 -62.08 5.90
C ARG A 228 7.23 -63.57 5.60
N THR A 229 8.47 -64.04 5.50
CA THR A 229 8.81 -65.45 5.24
C THR A 229 8.54 -66.30 6.48
N THR A 230 7.55 -67.17 6.35
CA THR A 230 7.59 -68.61 6.62
C THR A 230 8.42 -69.12 7.81
N VAL A 231 7.70 -69.49 8.87
CA VAL A 231 7.80 -70.75 9.64
C VAL A 231 9.19 -71.40 9.67
N SER A 232 9.94 -71.10 10.74
CA SER A 232 11.06 -71.93 11.20
C SER A 232 10.51 -72.96 12.18
N SER A 233 10.49 -74.21 11.74
CA SER A 233 10.24 -75.41 12.54
C SER A 233 11.47 -75.71 13.38
N ASN A 234 11.45 -75.32 14.66
CA ASN A 234 12.39 -75.84 15.66
C ASN A 234 11.76 -77.07 16.34
N ASN A 235 12.11 -78.23 15.82
CA ASN A 235 12.07 -79.49 16.56
C ASN A 235 13.24 -79.52 17.55
N GLY A 236 12.96 -79.88 18.81
CA GLY A 236 13.98 -80.32 19.76
C GLY A 236 14.06 -79.51 21.05
N ILE A 237 13.05 -79.62 21.91
CA ILE A 237 13.20 -79.36 23.35
C ILE A 237 12.84 -80.67 24.06
N PRO A 238 13.74 -81.25 24.88
CA PRO A 238 13.49 -82.53 25.54
C PRO A 238 12.47 -82.37 26.67
N GLU A 239 11.57 -83.35 26.75
CA GLU A 239 10.62 -83.54 27.86
C GLU A 239 11.33 -83.55 29.22
N PRO A 240 10.91 -82.73 30.19
CA PRO A 240 11.20 -82.98 31.58
C PRO A 240 10.25 -84.07 32.11
N SER A 241 10.84 -85.25 32.25
CA SER A 241 10.33 -86.40 32.97
C SER A 241 9.87 -86.06 34.40
N SER A 242 8.66 -86.54 34.71
CA SER A 242 8.13 -86.91 36.03
C SER A 242 8.34 -85.93 37.20
N LEU A 243 7.35 -85.06 37.42
CA LEU A 243 7.09 -84.47 38.73
C LEU A 243 5.70 -84.91 39.22
N GLN A 244 5.70 -85.39 40.45
CA GLN A 244 4.62 -86.10 41.12
C GLN A 244 3.31 -85.30 41.16
N LYS A 245 2.22 -86.02 40.88
CA LYS A 245 0.82 -85.60 41.10
C LYS A 245 0.60 -85.15 42.56
N ALA A 246 0.57 -83.84 42.77
CA ALA A 246 -0.14 -83.24 43.89
C ALA A 246 -1.62 -83.05 43.49
N LEU A 247 -2.42 -84.10 43.69
CA LEU A 247 -3.88 -84.04 43.56
C LEU A 247 -4.41 -83.06 44.62
N GLY A 248 -4.76 -81.83 44.23
CA GLY A 248 -5.43 -80.88 45.12
C GLY A 248 -5.45 -79.42 44.70
N VAL A 249 -4.56 -78.97 43.81
CA VAL A 249 -4.43 -77.53 43.45
C VAL A 249 -4.87 -77.23 42.00
N GLU A 250 -4.99 -78.23 41.13
CA GLU A 250 -5.31 -78.05 39.70
C GLU A 250 -6.66 -77.39 39.42
N ASN A 251 -7.67 -77.56 40.28
CA ASN A 251 -8.99 -76.96 40.05
C ASN A 251 -8.99 -75.43 40.16
N ALA A 252 -8.15 -74.85 41.03
CA ALA A 252 -8.09 -73.40 41.21
C ALA A 252 -7.37 -72.70 40.05
N GLU A 253 -6.39 -73.35 39.43
CA GLU A 253 -5.71 -72.83 38.24
C GLU A 253 -6.60 -72.93 36.99
N GLN A 254 -7.38 -73.99 36.87
CA GLN A 254 -8.36 -74.15 35.79
C GLN A 254 -9.41 -73.03 35.81
N GLU A 255 -9.94 -72.67 36.98
CA GLU A 255 -10.89 -71.56 37.15
C GLU A 255 -10.27 -70.20 36.79
N ARG A 256 -9.02 -69.95 37.21
CA ARG A 256 -8.29 -68.72 36.82
C ARG A 256 -8.09 -68.61 35.32
N LEU A 257 -7.77 -69.72 34.65
CA LEU A 257 -7.62 -69.77 33.19
C LEU A 257 -8.95 -69.52 32.46
N VAL A 258 -10.06 -70.05 32.97
CA VAL A 258 -11.40 -69.79 32.43
C VAL A 258 -11.76 -68.31 32.58
N HIS A 259 -11.52 -67.72 33.76
CA HIS A 259 -11.73 -66.30 33.99
C HIS A 259 -10.87 -65.44 33.05
N LEU A 260 -9.59 -65.76 32.89
CA LEU A 260 -8.68 -65.02 32.01
C LEU A 260 -9.16 -65.06 30.55
N ARG A 261 -9.54 -66.24 30.04
CA ARG A 261 -10.10 -66.37 28.67
C ARG A 261 -11.37 -65.53 28.49
N LYS A 262 -12.22 -65.46 29.51
CA LYS A 262 -13.41 -64.61 29.50
C LYS A 262 -13.04 -63.13 29.42
N THR A 263 -12.11 -62.67 30.25
CA THR A 263 -11.64 -61.27 30.23
C THR A 263 -10.94 -60.89 28.93
N MET A 264 -10.19 -61.81 28.31
CA MET A 264 -9.58 -61.56 27.01
C MET A 264 -10.63 -61.40 25.90
N LYS A 265 -11.65 -62.26 25.88
CA LYS A 265 -12.76 -62.12 24.92
C LYS A 265 -13.51 -60.80 25.08
N GLU A 266 -13.78 -60.38 26.31
CA GLU A 266 -14.42 -59.09 26.59
C GLU A 266 -13.55 -57.92 26.09
N LYS A 267 -12.23 -57.96 26.31
CA LYS A 267 -11.31 -56.94 25.79
C LYS A 267 -11.22 -56.93 24.26
N ASP A 268 -11.23 -58.09 23.61
CA ASP A 268 -11.22 -58.18 22.15
C ASP A 268 -12.48 -57.55 21.52
N GLU A 269 -13.65 -57.70 22.16
CA GLU A 269 -14.87 -57.04 21.68
C GLU A 269 -14.85 -55.53 21.93
N VAL A 270 -14.25 -55.05 23.03
CA VAL A 270 -14.03 -53.61 23.25
C VAL A 270 -13.11 -53.03 22.17
N ILE A 271 -12.01 -53.72 21.85
CA ILE A 271 -11.08 -53.28 20.79
C ILE A 271 -11.78 -53.21 19.43
N LYS A 272 -12.59 -54.22 19.07
CA LYS A 272 -13.36 -54.17 17.81
C LYS A 272 -14.35 -53.00 17.78
N GLN A 273 -14.97 -52.67 18.91
CA GLN A 273 -15.89 -51.54 19.00
C GLN A 273 -15.15 -50.20 18.84
N GLU A 274 -13.98 -50.05 19.47
CA GLU A 274 -13.12 -48.87 19.31
C GLU A 274 -12.61 -48.73 17.86
N ASP A 275 -12.16 -49.83 17.24
CA ASP A 275 -11.71 -49.84 15.84
C ASP A 275 -12.84 -49.44 14.88
N ALA A 276 -14.07 -49.92 15.12
CA ALA A 276 -15.23 -49.53 14.33
C ALA A 276 -15.56 -48.05 14.51
N GLN A 277 -15.43 -47.51 15.73
CA GLN A 277 -15.64 -46.09 16.00
C GLN A 277 -14.57 -45.23 15.30
N ILE A 278 -13.30 -45.62 15.38
CA ILE A 278 -12.18 -44.94 14.68
C ILE A 278 -12.40 -44.95 13.18
N ALA A 279 -12.79 -46.09 12.59
CA ALA A 279 -13.10 -46.20 11.18
C ALA A 279 -14.23 -45.22 10.78
N SER A 280 -15.31 -45.16 11.58
CA SER A 280 -16.43 -44.25 11.32
C SER A 280 -16.02 -42.77 11.39
N MET A 281 -15.17 -42.40 12.35
CA MET A 281 -14.64 -41.03 12.48
C MET A 281 -13.75 -40.67 11.31
N TYR A 282 -12.91 -41.60 10.84
CA TYR A 282 -12.04 -41.39 9.70
C TYR A 282 -12.85 -41.18 8.41
N THR A 283 -13.88 -42.00 8.16
CA THR A 283 -14.78 -41.83 7.00
C THR A 283 -15.51 -40.49 7.06
N ARG A 284 -16.03 -40.09 8.23
CA ARG A 284 -16.68 -38.80 8.42
C ARG A 284 -15.73 -37.64 8.11
N THR A 285 -14.49 -37.72 8.60
CA THR A 285 -13.47 -36.69 8.36
C THR A 285 -13.14 -36.57 6.87
N GLN A 286 -12.98 -37.69 6.16
CA GLN A 286 -12.75 -37.68 4.71
C GLN A 286 -13.89 -37.02 3.93
N TYR A 287 -15.15 -37.28 4.31
CA TYR A 287 -16.31 -36.65 3.67
C TYR A 287 -16.30 -35.13 3.86
N THR A 288 -16.12 -34.67 5.11
CA THR A 288 -16.05 -33.23 5.40
C THR A 288 -14.87 -32.54 4.70
N PHE A 289 -13.73 -33.23 4.57
CA PHE A 289 -12.58 -32.71 3.85
C PHE A 289 -12.86 -32.62 2.34
N LYS A 290 -13.57 -33.60 1.77
CA LYS A 290 -13.98 -33.56 0.36
C LYS A 290 -14.93 -32.41 0.08
N GLU A 291 -15.97 -32.23 0.89
CA GLU A 291 -16.90 -31.08 0.77
C GLU A 291 -16.16 -29.74 0.89
N PHE A 292 -15.21 -29.65 1.82
CA PHE A 292 -14.35 -28.47 1.97
C PHE A 292 -13.53 -28.21 0.69
N MET A 293 -12.89 -29.22 0.11
CA MET A 293 -12.13 -29.06 -1.13
C MET A 293 -13.00 -28.68 -2.33
N GLU A 294 -14.23 -29.21 -2.42
CA GLU A 294 -15.19 -28.82 -3.44
C GLU A 294 -15.62 -27.35 -3.28
N SER A 295 -15.84 -26.88 -2.05
CA SER A 295 -16.13 -25.47 -1.79
C SER A 295 -14.96 -24.54 -2.16
N PHE A 296 -13.72 -25.00 -1.98
CA PHE A 296 -12.52 -24.27 -2.39
C PHE A 296 -12.43 -24.13 -3.91
N ASN A 297 -12.74 -25.18 -4.67
CA ASN A 297 -12.73 -25.13 -6.13
C ASN A 297 -13.78 -24.12 -6.67
N VAL A 298 -14.94 -24.03 -6.01
CA VAL A 298 -15.97 -23.03 -6.35
C VAL A 298 -15.45 -21.61 -6.08
N ALA A 299 -14.77 -21.40 -4.95
CA ALA A 299 -14.19 -20.10 -4.61
C ALA A 299 -13.08 -19.69 -5.60
N ASP A 300 -12.20 -20.61 -5.99
CA ASP A 300 -11.15 -20.34 -6.98
C ASP A 300 -11.74 -19.96 -8.35
N SER A 301 -12.78 -20.67 -8.80
CA SER A 301 -13.50 -20.32 -10.05
C SER A 301 -14.16 -18.93 -9.97
N PHE A 302 -14.70 -18.55 -8.81
CA PHE A 302 -15.26 -17.23 -8.60
C PHE A 302 -14.18 -16.13 -8.66
N ILE A 303 -13.03 -16.36 -8.03
CA ILE A 303 -11.89 -15.43 -8.06
C ILE A 303 -11.40 -15.21 -9.50
N GLU A 304 -11.33 -16.27 -10.30
CA GLU A 304 -10.94 -16.18 -11.72
C GLU A 304 -11.93 -15.33 -12.53
N LYS A 305 -13.24 -15.54 -12.37
CA LYS A 305 -14.27 -14.72 -13.03
C LYS A 305 -14.18 -13.25 -12.64
N VAL A 306 -13.97 -12.94 -11.36
CA VAL A 306 -13.80 -11.56 -10.89
C VAL A 306 -12.55 -10.92 -11.50
N ALA A 307 -11.46 -11.69 -11.65
CA ALA A 307 -10.25 -11.21 -12.30
C ALA A 307 -10.45 -10.92 -13.80
N GLU A 308 -11.18 -11.78 -14.51
CA GLU A 308 -11.54 -11.56 -15.92
C GLU A 308 -12.43 -10.32 -16.11
N GLU A 309 -13.45 -10.16 -15.27
CA GLU A 309 -14.34 -8.99 -15.32
C GLU A 309 -13.58 -7.70 -15.04
N LYS A 310 -12.68 -7.71 -14.04
CA LYS A 310 -11.79 -6.58 -13.75
C LYS A 310 -10.91 -6.24 -14.97
N ASN A 311 -10.29 -7.24 -15.59
CA ASN A 311 -9.47 -7.03 -16.79
C ASN A 311 -10.28 -6.47 -17.96
N SER A 312 -11.56 -6.87 -18.10
CA SER A 312 -12.47 -6.32 -19.11
C SER A 312 -12.76 -4.84 -18.85
N ARG A 313 -13.10 -4.47 -17.61
CA ARG A 313 -13.33 -3.08 -17.21
C ARG A 313 -12.08 -2.21 -17.40
N ASP A 314 -10.91 -2.71 -17.05
CA ASP A 314 -9.64 -1.98 -17.23
C ASP A 314 -9.35 -1.71 -18.71
N LYS A 315 -9.73 -2.61 -19.62
CA LYS A 315 -9.62 -2.37 -21.08
C LYS A 315 -10.58 -1.28 -21.54
N GLU A 316 -11.80 -1.25 -21.01
CA GLU A 316 -12.78 -0.21 -21.33
C GLU A 316 -12.35 1.16 -20.82
N ILE A 317 -11.83 1.24 -19.58
CA ILE A 317 -11.28 2.45 -19.00
C ILE A 317 -10.15 3.01 -19.85
N ARG A 318 -9.22 2.15 -20.33
CA ARG A 318 -8.15 2.60 -21.25
C ARG A 318 -8.71 3.19 -22.54
N LYS A 319 -9.71 2.54 -23.17
CA LYS A 319 -10.36 3.06 -24.38
C LYS A 319 -11.01 4.41 -24.15
N LEU A 320 -11.69 4.60 -23.02
CA LEU A 320 -12.29 5.90 -22.66
C LEU A 320 -11.22 6.95 -22.39
N SER A 321 -10.13 6.59 -21.73
CA SER A 321 -9.00 7.49 -21.49
C SER A 321 -8.37 7.96 -22.80
N ASP A 322 -8.19 7.08 -23.79
CA ASP A 322 -7.61 7.46 -25.10
C ASP A 322 -8.56 8.36 -25.90
N ARG A 323 -9.88 8.12 -25.80
CA ARG A 323 -10.89 9.01 -26.37
C ARG A 323 -10.85 10.39 -25.73
N ASN A 324 -10.74 10.47 -24.40
CA ASN A 324 -10.64 11.75 -23.68
C ASN A 324 -9.40 12.53 -24.11
N ARG A 325 -8.23 11.89 -24.22
CA ARG A 325 -7.01 12.53 -24.75
C ARG A 325 -7.21 13.09 -26.17
N THR A 326 -7.93 12.35 -27.02
CA THR A 326 -8.24 12.79 -28.38
C THR A 326 -9.17 14.02 -28.37
N ILE A 327 -10.16 14.06 -27.48
CA ILE A 327 -11.06 15.20 -27.33
C ILE A 327 -10.31 16.42 -26.79
N GLU A 328 -9.46 16.25 -25.77
CA GLU A 328 -8.62 17.33 -25.22
C GLU A 328 -7.71 17.94 -26.30
N ALA A 329 -7.08 17.12 -27.14
CA ALA A 329 -6.26 17.59 -28.25
C ALA A 329 -7.09 18.42 -29.25
N LYS A 330 -8.30 17.98 -29.59
CA LYS A 330 -9.22 18.72 -30.47
C LYS A 330 -9.70 20.04 -29.84
N LEU A 331 -9.98 20.05 -28.54
CA LEU A 331 -10.36 21.27 -27.82
C LEU A 331 -9.21 22.28 -27.82
N LYS A 332 -7.98 21.81 -27.61
CA LYS A 332 -6.78 22.66 -27.67
C LYS A 332 -6.58 23.27 -29.07
N ASP A 333 -6.71 22.45 -30.11
CA ASP A 333 -6.64 22.93 -31.51
C ASP A 333 -7.74 23.96 -31.83
N ALA A 334 -8.98 23.70 -31.40
CA ALA A 334 -10.09 24.64 -31.57
C ALA A 334 -9.85 25.96 -30.82
N SER A 335 -9.32 25.89 -29.60
CA SER A 335 -8.96 27.08 -28.81
C SER A 335 -7.87 27.92 -29.49
N CYS A 336 -6.84 27.28 -30.06
CA CYS A 336 -5.80 27.99 -30.82
C CYS A 336 -6.39 28.72 -32.03
N LYS A 337 -7.25 28.04 -32.82
CA LYS A 337 -7.92 28.64 -33.98
C LYS A 337 -8.84 29.80 -33.61
N GLU A 338 -9.49 29.72 -32.46
CA GLU A 338 -10.32 30.81 -31.96
C GLU A 338 -9.48 32.03 -31.58
N HIS A 339 -8.33 31.84 -30.93
CA HIS A 339 -7.40 32.94 -30.65
C HIS A 339 -6.86 33.59 -31.93
N GLU A 340 -6.53 32.80 -32.97
CA GLU A 340 -6.13 33.33 -34.29
C GLU A 340 -7.24 34.18 -34.93
N ARG A 341 -8.50 33.72 -34.83
CA ARG A 341 -9.66 34.48 -35.32
C ARG A 341 -9.86 35.78 -34.55
N GLN A 342 -9.75 35.74 -33.23
CA GLN A 342 -9.85 36.94 -32.38
C GLN A 342 -8.76 37.96 -32.72
N ALA A 343 -7.53 37.51 -32.93
CA ALA A 343 -6.44 38.39 -33.36
C ALA A 343 -6.71 39.03 -34.73
N TYR A 344 -7.26 38.28 -35.68
CA TYR A 344 -7.65 38.80 -36.99
C TYR A 344 -8.80 39.82 -36.90
N ILE A 345 -9.82 39.56 -36.09
CA ILE A 345 -10.91 40.50 -35.83
C ILE A 345 -10.37 41.81 -35.24
N GLN A 346 -9.48 41.72 -34.25
CA GLN A 346 -8.84 42.90 -33.65
C GLN A 346 -8.09 43.73 -34.69
N GLN A 347 -7.35 43.08 -35.61
CA GLN A 347 -6.65 43.75 -36.69
C GLN A 347 -7.61 44.49 -37.63
N LEU A 348 -8.76 43.90 -37.95
CA LEU A 348 -9.79 44.54 -38.78
C LEU A 348 -10.43 45.74 -38.06
N GLU A 349 -10.71 45.61 -36.77
CA GLU A 349 -11.22 46.71 -35.94
C GLU A 349 -10.25 47.90 -35.91
N ASP A 350 -8.95 47.63 -35.76
CA ASP A 350 -7.91 48.66 -35.78
C ASP A 350 -7.82 49.34 -37.17
N GLN A 351 -7.93 48.59 -38.26
CA GLN A 351 -7.98 49.16 -39.62
C GLN A 351 -9.22 50.04 -39.82
N ILE A 352 -10.39 49.60 -39.37
CA ILE A 352 -11.62 50.39 -39.43
C ILE A 352 -11.45 51.67 -38.64
N LYS A 353 -10.87 51.60 -37.43
CA LYS A 353 -10.63 52.76 -36.57
C LYS A 353 -9.67 53.76 -37.24
N GLU A 354 -8.60 53.30 -37.89
CA GLU A 354 -7.71 54.17 -38.66
C GLU A 354 -8.39 54.76 -39.90
N MET A 355 -9.27 54.02 -40.58
CA MET A 355 -10.06 54.57 -41.70
C MET A 355 -11.12 55.59 -41.25
N GLN A 356 -11.70 55.39 -40.07
CA GLN A 356 -12.68 56.29 -39.45
C GLN A 356 -12.05 57.50 -38.78
N LYS A 357 -10.74 57.46 -38.52
CA LYS A 357 -9.98 58.62 -38.07
C LYS A 357 -10.26 59.72 -39.10
N PRO A 358 -10.94 60.82 -38.70
CA PRO A 358 -11.31 61.85 -39.65
C PRO A 358 -10.00 62.23 -40.33
N ARG A 359 -9.96 62.06 -41.66
CA ARG A 359 -8.86 62.61 -42.45
C ARG A 359 -8.85 64.06 -42.00
N GLN A 360 -7.85 64.43 -41.21
CA GLN A 360 -7.49 65.82 -41.04
C GLN A 360 -7.12 66.21 -42.46
N SER A 361 -8.12 66.62 -43.24
CA SER A 361 -7.91 67.32 -44.48
C SER A 361 -6.95 68.39 -44.05
N LYS A 362 -5.71 68.31 -44.56
CA LYS A 362 -4.75 69.41 -44.43
C LYS A 362 -5.58 70.67 -44.52
N PRO A 363 -5.59 71.55 -43.50
CA PRO A 363 -6.47 72.70 -43.48
C PRO A 363 -6.40 73.27 -44.88
N SER A 364 -7.55 73.28 -45.57
CA SER A 364 -7.61 73.73 -46.95
C SER A 364 -6.78 74.99 -47.03
N TYR A 365 -6.00 75.20 -48.09
CA TYR A 365 -5.24 76.45 -48.22
C TYR A 365 -6.11 77.68 -47.88
N LEU A 366 -7.42 77.58 -48.17
CA LEU A 366 -8.47 78.49 -47.72
C LEU A 366 -8.61 78.62 -46.19
N ALA A 367 -8.63 77.53 -45.41
CA ALA A 367 -8.67 77.55 -43.94
C ALA A 367 -7.38 78.11 -43.33
N MET A 368 -6.20 77.84 -43.90
CA MET A 368 -4.96 78.51 -43.48
C MET A 368 -4.96 80.01 -43.83
N MET A 369 -5.54 80.39 -44.97
CA MET A 369 -5.72 81.80 -45.35
C MET A 369 -6.76 82.51 -44.46
N ILE A 370 -7.83 81.83 -44.06
CA ILE A 370 -8.84 82.38 -43.14
C ILE A 370 -8.25 82.56 -41.74
N SER A 371 -7.54 81.57 -41.19
CA SER A 371 -6.90 81.72 -39.87
C SER A 371 -5.76 82.75 -39.87
N SER A 372 -5.03 82.95 -40.97
CA SER A 372 -4.04 84.03 -41.04
C SER A 372 -4.70 85.41 -41.14
N PHE A 373 -5.88 85.50 -41.78
CA PHE A 373 -6.68 86.71 -41.82
C PHE A 373 -7.32 87.04 -40.47
N GLU A 374 -7.87 86.05 -39.77
CA GLU A 374 -8.47 86.20 -38.43
C GLU A 374 -7.41 86.60 -37.39
N ASN A 375 -6.24 85.96 -37.40
CA ASN A 375 -5.13 86.34 -36.52
C ASN A 375 -4.59 87.76 -36.83
N SER A 376 -4.59 88.18 -38.11
CA SER A 376 -4.24 89.56 -38.49
C SER A 376 -5.26 90.58 -38.01
N HIS A 377 -6.54 90.20 -37.95
CA HIS A 377 -7.64 91.08 -37.57
C HIS A 377 -7.76 91.24 -36.04
N ASP A 378 -7.43 90.19 -35.29
CA ASP A 378 -7.38 90.23 -33.82
C ASP A 378 -6.19 91.06 -33.32
N THR A 379 -5.03 90.96 -34.00
CA THR A 379 -3.85 91.77 -33.66
C THR A 379 -4.11 93.27 -33.89
N THR A 380 -4.78 93.63 -34.99
CA THR A 380 -5.14 95.04 -35.28
C THR A 380 -6.25 95.55 -34.36
N MET A 381 -7.22 94.70 -33.96
CA MET A 381 -8.24 95.10 -32.98
C MET A 381 -7.67 95.31 -31.58
N ASP A 382 -6.68 94.52 -31.17
CA ASP A 382 -6.03 94.71 -29.88
C ASP A 382 -5.10 95.94 -29.86
N GLU A 383 -4.43 96.27 -30.97
CA GLU A 383 -3.72 97.56 -31.13
C GLU A 383 -4.68 98.76 -31.03
N ILE A 384 -5.84 98.71 -31.69
CA ILE A 384 -6.88 99.76 -31.61
C ILE A 384 -7.44 99.89 -30.19
N LYS A 385 -7.64 98.78 -29.46
CA LYS A 385 -8.08 98.81 -28.06
C LYS A 385 -7.04 99.45 -27.15
N VAL A 386 -5.74 99.18 -27.38
CA VAL A 386 -4.65 99.79 -26.61
C VAL A 386 -4.58 101.30 -26.88
N GLU A 387 -4.69 101.74 -28.14
CA GLU A 387 -4.74 103.17 -28.48
C GLU A 387 -5.98 103.87 -27.90
N LEU A 388 -7.16 103.25 -27.98
CA LEU A 388 -8.39 103.80 -27.39
C LEU A 388 -8.28 103.91 -25.87
N LYS A 389 -7.61 102.97 -25.21
CA LYS A 389 -7.38 103.02 -23.76
C LYS A 389 -6.44 104.18 -23.42
N ALA A 390 -5.31 104.32 -24.14
CA ALA A 390 -4.38 105.43 -23.96
C ALA A 390 -5.07 106.80 -24.22
N GLY A 391 -5.94 106.88 -25.23
CA GLY A 391 -6.75 108.07 -25.51
C GLY A 391 -7.70 108.43 -24.36
N ARG A 392 -8.39 107.45 -23.76
CA ARG A 392 -9.27 107.69 -22.61
C ARG A 392 -8.50 108.18 -21.37
N GLU A 393 -7.33 107.62 -21.12
CA GLU A 393 -6.46 108.04 -20.01
C GLU A 393 -5.94 109.48 -20.21
N ALA A 394 -5.60 109.85 -21.45
CA ALA A 394 -5.22 111.22 -21.79
C ALA A 394 -6.38 112.21 -21.58
N VAL A 395 -7.60 111.84 -21.98
CA VAL A 395 -8.80 112.68 -21.76
C VAL A 395 -9.13 112.83 -20.27
N ALA A 396 -9.00 111.76 -19.48
CA ALA A 396 -9.20 111.83 -18.04
C ALA A 396 -8.18 112.79 -17.38
N THR A 397 -6.91 112.72 -17.79
CA THR A 397 -5.84 113.61 -17.32
C THR A 397 -6.10 115.06 -17.71
N LEU A 398 -6.58 115.31 -18.94
CA LEU A 398 -6.98 116.64 -19.39
C LEU A 398 -8.17 117.19 -18.59
N THR A 399 -9.16 116.34 -18.32
CA THR A 399 -10.35 116.71 -17.53
C THR A 399 -9.95 117.10 -16.11
N GLU A 400 -9.06 116.33 -15.46
CA GLU A 400 -8.53 116.67 -14.12
C GLU A 400 -7.77 118.00 -14.13
N LYS A 401 -6.96 118.25 -15.17
CA LYS A 401 -6.27 119.54 -15.34
C LYS A 401 -7.23 120.70 -15.54
N PHE A 402 -8.32 120.50 -16.28
CA PHE A 402 -9.37 121.50 -16.47
C PHE A 402 -10.10 121.80 -15.16
N SER A 403 -10.48 120.78 -14.39
CA SER A 403 -11.11 120.99 -13.08
C SER A 403 -10.20 121.74 -12.09
N LYS A 404 -8.89 121.45 -12.10
CA LYS A 404 -7.91 122.22 -11.29
C LYS A 404 -7.74 123.67 -11.77
N LEU A 405 -7.92 123.93 -13.06
CA LEU A 405 -7.92 125.28 -13.64
C LEU A 405 -9.20 126.03 -13.25
N GLU A 406 -10.36 125.39 -13.31
CA GLU A 406 -11.64 125.95 -12.84
C GLU A 406 -11.57 126.29 -11.34
N GLU A 407 -11.07 125.38 -10.50
CA GLU A 407 -10.91 125.64 -9.06
C GLU A 407 -9.94 126.79 -8.77
N ARG A 408 -8.94 127.00 -9.63
CA ARG A 408 -8.03 128.16 -9.54
C ARG A 408 -8.69 129.45 -10.01
N LEU A 409 -9.54 129.38 -11.03
CA LEU A 409 -10.29 130.53 -11.54
C LEU A 409 -11.30 131.01 -10.49
N ASP A 410 -12.00 130.09 -9.83
CA ASP A 410 -12.94 130.39 -8.74
C ASP A 410 -12.27 130.98 -7.49
N LYS A 411 -10.97 130.75 -7.29
CA LYS A 411 -10.19 131.40 -6.20
C LYS A 411 -9.67 132.79 -6.57
N CYS A 412 -9.73 133.18 -7.86
CA CYS A 412 -9.29 134.48 -8.35
C CYS A 412 -10.45 135.47 -8.57
N ASN A 413 -11.69 134.98 -8.62
CA ASN A 413 -12.91 135.79 -8.52
C ASN A 413 -13.35 135.90 -7.05
#